data_AF-A0AAV5CHM3-F1
#
_entry.id   AF-A0AAV5CHM3-F1
#
_cell.length_a   1.000
_cell.length_b   1.000
_cell.length_c   1.000
_cell.angle_alpha   90.00
_cell.angle_beta   90.00
_cell.angle_gamma   90.00
#
_symmetry.space_group_name_H-M   'P 1'
#
loop_
_entity.id
_entity.type
_entity.pdbx_description
1 polymer ?
#
loop_
_entity_poly.entity_id
_entity_poly.type
_entity_poly.pdbx_seq_one_letter_code
_entity_poly.pdbx_strand_id
1 'polypeptide(L)'
;MPHAASAAAALPRDALLLIASPLRESIVAAPYEPPAGSSASVKSLLGALLPSPSQPHPPAGKEAADLLLFCASVLSASPESPALHWVPAGLSGAAAAATEEMAAAGGWESVGEMVRAMMPEMVPPLKAVVKDSCVDAESDEIGASKPPKEHAIVAAHQFRWLVSQVNYPKLGELCWLVIPCALTTLDHWSPEVKEQGMVSFMHIARNVKVTELNLYEDAILDACCHNIAADDELWYRVVEVSVLLLTCTQRSNPRSPWYILLLS
;
A
#
# COMPACT_ATOMS: atom_id res chain seq x y z
N MET A 1 -13.44 20.09 -15.63
CA MET A 1 -12.08 19.65 -15.98
C MET A 1 -12.21 18.53 -17.00
N PRO A 2 -11.46 18.50 -18.10
CA PRO A 2 -11.44 17.34 -18.98
C PRO A 2 -10.97 16.14 -18.16
N HIS A 3 -11.69 15.01 -18.20
CA HIS A 3 -11.22 13.76 -17.61
C HIS A 3 -9.87 13.44 -18.26
N ALA A 4 -8.77 13.56 -17.50
CA ALA A 4 -7.50 13.02 -17.93
C ALA A 4 -7.70 11.53 -18.23
N ALA A 5 -7.20 11.07 -19.38
CA ALA A 5 -7.25 9.65 -19.71
C ALA A 5 -6.53 8.86 -18.61
N SER A 6 -7.12 7.75 -18.16
CA SER A 6 -6.51 6.83 -17.20
C SER A 6 -5.13 6.41 -17.72
N ALA A 7 -4.10 6.51 -16.89
CA ALA A 7 -2.76 6.06 -17.22
C ALA A 7 -2.77 4.54 -17.46
N ALA A 8 -3.60 3.82 -16.71
CA ALA A 8 -3.78 2.39 -16.85
C ALA A 8 -4.43 2.00 -18.19
N ALA A 9 -5.12 2.93 -18.88
CA ALA A 9 -5.66 2.70 -20.21
C ALA A 9 -4.59 2.66 -21.33
N ALA A 10 -3.32 3.00 -21.03
CA ALA A 10 -2.21 2.84 -21.96
C ALA A 10 -1.87 1.37 -22.25
N LEU A 11 -2.31 0.43 -21.40
CA LEU A 11 -2.02 -0.99 -21.53
C LEU A 11 -3.11 -1.72 -22.33
N PRO A 12 -2.78 -2.33 -23.49
CA PRO A 12 -3.73 -3.14 -24.23
C PRO A 12 -4.11 -4.40 -23.46
N ARG A 13 -5.40 -4.77 -23.49
CA ARG A 13 -5.90 -5.96 -22.80
C ARG A 13 -5.19 -7.25 -23.21
N ASP A 14 -4.90 -7.41 -24.51
CA ASP A 14 -4.20 -8.60 -25.01
C ASP A 14 -2.80 -8.73 -24.40
N ALA A 15 -2.09 -7.60 -24.20
CA ALA A 15 -0.82 -7.58 -23.50
C ALA A 15 -0.98 -7.99 -22.03
N LEU A 16 -1.99 -7.45 -21.33
CA LEU A 16 -2.28 -7.80 -19.94
C LEU A 16 -2.60 -9.31 -19.78
N LEU A 17 -3.37 -9.90 -20.70
CA LEU A 17 -3.72 -11.32 -20.66
C LEU A 17 -2.50 -12.23 -20.86
N LEU A 18 -1.57 -11.82 -21.74
CA LEU A 18 -0.30 -12.51 -21.99
C LEU A 18 0.61 -12.43 -20.78
N ILE A 19 0.85 -11.22 -20.25
CA ILE A 19 1.70 -10.97 -19.06
C ILE A 19 1.16 -11.74 -17.85
N ALA A 20 -0.16 -11.74 -17.65
CA ALA A 20 -0.78 -12.43 -16.52
C ALA A 20 -0.79 -13.96 -16.64
N SER A 21 -0.51 -14.54 -17.81
CA SER A 21 -0.59 -15.99 -18.02
C SER A 21 0.35 -16.82 -17.14
N PRO A 22 1.68 -16.57 -17.12
CA PRO A 22 2.57 -17.30 -16.22
C PRO A 22 2.27 -17.06 -14.74
N LEU A 23 1.73 -15.88 -14.39
CA LEU A 23 1.33 -15.57 -13.02
C LEU A 23 0.11 -16.39 -12.58
N ARG A 24 -0.88 -16.59 -13.45
CA ARG A 24 -2.07 -17.42 -13.16
C ARG A 24 -1.70 -18.87 -12.86
N GLU A 25 -0.77 -19.44 -13.63
CA GLU A 25 -0.29 -20.79 -13.40
C GLU A 25 0.51 -20.88 -12.09
N SER A 26 1.41 -19.91 -11.89
CA SER A 26 2.28 -19.85 -10.71
C SER A 26 1.50 -19.67 -9.40
N ILE A 27 0.49 -18.79 -9.38
CA ILE A 27 -0.34 -18.60 -8.18
C ILE A 27 -1.13 -19.87 -7.88
N VAL A 28 -1.70 -20.56 -8.87
CA VAL A 28 -2.44 -21.81 -8.64
C VAL A 28 -1.51 -22.88 -8.02
N ALA A 29 -0.30 -23.01 -8.55
CA ALA A 29 0.69 -23.99 -8.08
C ALA A 29 1.33 -23.65 -6.72
N ALA A 30 1.28 -22.39 -6.27
CA ALA A 30 1.95 -21.97 -5.04
C ALA A 30 1.41 -22.72 -3.79
N PRO A 31 2.27 -23.22 -2.90
CA PRO A 31 1.82 -23.80 -1.63
C PRO A 31 1.15 -22.69 -0.80
N TYR A 32 0.03 -23.01 -0.15
CA TYR A 32 -0.67 -22.04 0.70
C TYR A 32 -1.32 -22.73 1.88
N GLU A 33 -0.93 -22.27 3.06
CA GLU A 33 -1.57 -22.57 4.32
C GLU A 33 -2.04 -21.25 4.91
N PRO A 34 -3.36 -21.06 5.17
CA PRO A 34 -3.86 -19.83 5.75
C PRO A 34 -3.26 -19.63 7.16
N PRO A 35 -2.91 -18.40 7.55
CA PRO A 35 -2.53 -18.11 8.92
C PRO A 35 -3.63 -18.52 9.92
N ALA A 36 -3.23 -18.93 11.13
CA ALA A 36 -4.19 -19.31 12.15
C ALA A 36 -5.17 -18.16 12.45
N GLY A 37 -6.47 -18.47 12.48
CA GLY A 37 -7.52 -17.47 12.70
C GLY A 37 -7.84 -16.60 11.48
N SER A 38 -7.31 -16.91 10.29
CA SER A 38 -7.68 -16.23 9.05
C SER A 38 -9.13 -16.52 8.66
N SER A 39 -9.88 -15.49 8.31
CA SER A 39 -11.27 -15.61 7.84
C SER A 39 -11.41 -15.61 6.31
N ALA A 40 -10.33 -15.29 5.61
CA ALA A 40 -10.27 -15.24 4.16
C ALA A 40 -8.96 -15.83 3.61
N SER A 41 -8.99 -16.31 2.37
CA SER A 41 -7.80 -16.81 1.67
C SER A 41 -7.09 -15.67 0.95
N VAL A 42 -5.91 -15.28 1.43
CA VAL A 42 -5.05 -14.29 0.77
C VAL A 42 -4.66 -14.75 -0.63
N LYS A 43 -4.35 -16.04 -0.80
CA LYS A 43 -4.06 -16.62 -2.12
C LYS A 43 -5.21 -16.43 -3.10
N SER A 44 -6.45 -16.64 -2.66
CA SER A 44 -7.64 -16.47 -3.49
C SER A 44 -7.92 -14.99 -3.78
N LEU A 45 -7.70 -14.11 -2.80
CA LEU A 45 -7.80 -12.66 -2.97
C LEU A 45 -6.82 -12.16 -4.05
N LEU A 46 -5.56 -12.60 -4.00
CA LEU A 46 -4.56 -12.28 -5.01
C LEU A 46 -4.92 -12.88 -6.37
N GLY A 47 -5.34 -14.15 -6.41
CA GLY A 47 -5.75 -14.80 -7.65
C GLY A 47 -6.89 -14.07 -8.37
N ALA A 48 -7.80 -13.42 -7.63
CA ALA A 48 -8.92 -12.67 -8.19
C ALA A 48 -8.51 -11.36 -8.90
N LEU A 49 -7.29 -10.85 -8.65
CA LEU A 49 -6.75 -9.65 -9.30
C LEU A 49 -6.17 -9.94 -10.68
N LEU A 50 -5.90 -11.21 -11.02
CA LEU A 50 -5.29 -11.55 -12.30
C LEU A 50 -6.35 -11.48 -13.42
N PRO A 51 -6.08 -10.73 -14.51
CA PRO A 51 -6.94 -10.70 -15.68
C PRO A 51 -7.25 -12.10 -16.19
N SER A 52 -8.50 -12.36 -16.60
CA SER A 52 -8.90 -13.65 -17.16
C SER A 52 -9.62 -13.49 -18.50
N PRO A 53 -9.35 -14.36 -19.50
CA PRO A 53 -10.07 -14.35 -20.78
C PRO A 53 -11.59 -14.57 -20.62
N SER A 54 -11.99 -15.25 -19.54
CA SER A 54 -13.39 -15.60 -19.26
C SER A 54 -14.19 -14.47 -18.58
N GLN A 55 -13.52 -13.42 -18.11
CA GLN A 55 -14.21 -12.30 -17.44
C GLN A 55 -14.73 -11.27 -18.46
N PRO A 56 -15.88 -10.62 -18.18
CA PRO A 56 -16.35 -9.50 -18.98
C PRO A 56 -15.29 -8.41 -19.03
N HIS A 57 -15.22 -7.66 -20.13
CA HIS A 57 -14.32 -6.51 -20.24
C HIS A 57 -14.60 -5.55 -19.07
N PRO A 58 -13.64 -5.39 -18.13
CA PRO A 58 -13.82 -4.48 -17.01
C PRO A 58 -13.69 -3.03 -17.47
N PRO A 59 -13.99 -2.06 -16.59
CA PRO A 59 -13.74 -0.65 -16.86
C PRO A 59 -12.30 -0.43 -17.33
N ALA A 60 -12.11 0.50 -18.28
CA ALA A 60 -10.81 0.81 -18.84
C ALA A 60 -9.79 1.10 -17.71
N GLY A 61 -8.62 0.47 -17.79
CA GLY A 61 -7.55 0.62 -16.80
C GLY A 61 -7.66 -0.25 -15.55
N LYS A 62 -8.84 -0.81 -15.23
CA LYS A 62 -9.01 -1.64 -14.02
C LYS A 62 -8.15 -2.91 -14.07
N GLU A 63 -8.15 -3.64 -15.19
CA GLU A 63 -7.34 -4.86 -15.35
C GLU A 63 -5.84 -4.59 -15.16
N ALA A 64 -5.35 -3.44 -15.63
CA ALA A 64 -3.95 -3.05 -15.46
C ALA A 64 -3.64 -2.68 -14.01
N ALA A 65 -4.53 -1.94 -13.35
CA ALA A 65 -4.41 -1.64 -11.93
C ALA A 65 -4.43 -2.92 -11.07
N ASP A 66 -5.38 -3.83 -11.31
CA ASP A 66 -5.51 -5.09 -10.58
C ASP A 66 -4.26 -5.98 -10.78
N LEU A 67 -3.75 -6.08 -12.02
CA LEU A 67 -2.51 -6.83 -12.30
C LEU A 67 -1.29 -6.21 -11.60
N LEU A 68 -1.17 -4.89 -11.58
CA LEU A 68 -0.07 -4.22 -10.87
C LEU A 68 -0.20 -4.39 -9.36
N LEU A 69 -1.41 -4.34 -8.81
CA LEU A 69 -1.69 -4.61 -7.40
C LEU A 69 -1.39 -6.07 -7.01
N PHE A 70 -1.65 -7.03 -7.89
CA PHE A 70 -1.19 -8.41 -7.70
C PHE A 70 0.33 -8.47 -7.59
N CYS A 71 1.04 -7.85 -8.54
CA CYS A 71 2.50 -7.84 -8.54
C CYS A 71 3.04 -7.14 -7.29
N ALA A 72 2.44 -6.02 -6.88
CA ALA A 72 2.79 -5.29 -5.68
C ALA A 72 2.72 -6.16 -4.42
N SER A 73 1.64 -6.94 -4.24
CA SER A 73 1.52 -7.88 -3.12
C SER A 73 2.57 -8.99 -3.14
N VAL A 74 2.83 -9.55 -4.31
CA VAL A 74 3.80 -10.65 -4.47
C VAL A 74 5.23 -10.14 -4.24
N LEU A 75 5.53 -8.91 -4.66
CA LEU A 75 6.84 -8.28 -4.53
C LEU A 75 7.07 -7.64 -3.16
N SER A 76 6.00 -7.37 -2.39
CA SER A 76 6.10 -6.93 -1.00
C SER A 76 6.27 -8.10 -0.02
N ALA A 77 6.10 -9.34 -0.49
CA ALA A 77 6.21 -10.53 0.34
C ALA A 77 7.59 -10.62 1.00
N SER A 78 7.58 -10.92 2.30
CA SER A 78 8.78 -11.08 3.12
C SER A 78 8.60 -12.32 4.01
N PRO A 79 9.69 -13.03 4.36
CA PRO A 79 9.64 -14.09 5.38
C PRO A 79 9.09 -13.60 6.73
N GLU A 80 9.23 -12.30 7.02
CA GLU A 80 8.77 -11.67 8.26
C GLU A 80 7.27 -11.29 8.22
N SER A 81 6.60 -11.40 7.07
CA SER A 81 5.20 -11.00 6.91
C SER A 81 4.26 -12.22 6.95
N PRO A 82 3.51 -12.45 8.04
CA PRO A 82 2.70 -13.66 8.20
C PRO A 82 1.67 -13.86 7.09
N ALA A 83 1.09 -12.81 6.52
CA ALA A 83 0.10 -12.96 5.47
C ALA A 83 0.67 -13.39 4.10
N LEU A 84 1.97 -13.17 3.86
CA LEU A 84 2.62 -13.32 2.56
C LEU A 84 3.87 -14.22 2.55
N HIS A 85 4.30 -14.75 3.69
CA HIS A 85 5.49 -15.61 3.80
C HIS A 85 5.44 -16.89 2.94
N TRP A 86 4.24 -17.31 2.51
CA TRP A 86 4.02 -18.47 1.66
C TRP A 86 4.35 -18.21 0.18
N VAL A 87 4.53 -16.95 -0.24
CA VAL A 87 4.80 -16.59 -1.63
C VAL A 87 6.16 -17.17 -2.05
N PRO A 88 6.19 -18.10 -3.04
CA PRO A 88 7.43 -18.73 -3.46
C PRO A 88 8.28 -17.79 -4.31
N ALA A 89 9.61 -17.91 -4.22
CA ALA A 89 10.56 -17.06 -4.94
C ALA A 89 10.35 -17.06 -6.47
N GLY A 90 9.91 -18.17 -7.05
CA GLY A 90 9.57 -18.25 -8.48
C GLY A 90 8.40 -17.33 -8.86
N LEU A 91 7.38 -17.22 -7.99
CA LEU A 91 6.25 -16.31 -8.21
C LEU A 91 6.69 -14.84 -8.08
N SER A 92 7.56 -14.53 -7.10
CA SER A 92 8.16 -13.19 -6.99
C SER A 92 9.00 -12.82 -8.20
N GLY A 93 9.81 -13.74 -8.74
CA GLY A 93 10.56 -13.52 -9.97
C GLY A 93 9.67 -13.27 -11.19
N ALA A 94 8.58 -14.04 -11.32
CA ALA A 94 7.61 -13.83 -12.39
C ALA A 94 6.87 -12.49 -12.26
N ALA A 95 6.50 -12.08 -11.05
CA ALA A 95 5.87 -10.78 -10.80
C ALA A 95 6.81 -9.61 -11.13
N ALA A 96 8.11 -9.73 -10.82
CA ALA A 96 9.09 -8.71 -11.19
C ALA A 96 9.20 -8.57 -12.72
N ALA A 97 9.32 -9.69 -13.44
CA ALA A 97 9.34 -9.69 -14.90
C ALA A 97 8.05 -9.07 -15.48
N ALA A 98 6.88 -9.42 -14.92
CA ALA A 98 5.60 -8.87 -15.34
C ALA A 98 5.53 -7.34 -15.17
N THR A 99 6.06 -6.78 -14.08
CA THR A 99 6.08 -5.31 -13.91
C THR A 99 6.94 -4.60 -14.95
N GLU A 100 8.07 -5.18 -15.35
CA GLU A 100 8.92 -4.65 -16.43
C GLU A 100 8.23 -4.76 -17.80
N GLU A 101 7.57 -5.89 -18.07
CA GLU A 101 6.80 -6.09 -19.30
C GLU A 101 5.61 -5.12 -19.41
N MET A 102 4.92 -4.85 -18.29
CA MET A 102 3.87 -3.83 -18.23
C MET A 102 4.45 -2.43 -18.51
N ALA A 103 5.59 -2.08 -17.89
CA ALA A 103 6.24 -0.79 -18.12
C ALA A 103 6.57 -0.61 -19.61
N ALA A 104 7.16 -1.63 -20.24
CA ALA A 104 7.48 -1.63 -21.66
C ALA A 104 6.22 -1.55 -22.55
N ALA A 105 5.18 -2.34 -22.24
CA ALA A 105 3.97 -2.42 -23.05
C ALA A 105 3.17 -1.11 -23.07
N GLY A 106 3.16 -0.35 -21.98
CA GLY A 106 2.54 0.98 -21.94
C GLY A 106 3.46 2.13 -22.32
N GLY A 107 4.71 1.86 -22.72
CA GLY A 107 5.66 2.86 -23.21
C GLY A 107 6.27 3.76 -22.12
N TRP A 108 6.31 3.29 -20.87
CA TRP A 108 6.99 3.98 -19.78
C TRP A 108 8.49 3.67 -19.78
N GLU A 109 9.32 4.63 -19.35
CA GLU A 109 10.78 4.45 -19.31
C GLU A 109 11.23 3.52 -18.17
N SER A 110 10.38 3.34 -17.15
CA SER A 110 10.67 2.50 -15.98
C SER A 110 9.41 2.09 -15.22
N VAL A 111 9.52 1.04 -14.39
CA VAL A 111 8.48 0.65 -13.43
C VAL A 111 8.09 1.81 -12.51
N GLY A 112 9.06 2.59 -12.02
CA GLY A 112 8.79 3.75 -11.15
C GLY A 112 7.97 4.84 -11.85
N GLU A 113 8.17 5.04 -13.16
CA GLU A 113 7.35 5.97 -13.94
C GLU A 113 5.92 5.46 -14.13
N MET A 114 5.76 4.18 -14.50
CA MET A 114 4.46 3.53 -14.63
C MET A 114 3.68 3.61 -13.30
N VAL A 115 4.31 3.22 -12.19
CA VAL A 115 3.70 3.25 -10.85
C VAL A 115 3.27 4.66 -10.50
N ARG A 116 4.14 5.67 -10.65
CA ARG A 116 3.79 7.07 -10.41
C ARG A 116 2.56 7.50 -11.22
N ALA A 117 2.49 7.12 -12.49
CA ALA A 117 1.38 7.49 -13.37
C ALA A 117 0.05 6.82 -12.96
N MET A 118 0.10 5.57 -12.48
CA MET A 118 -1.09 4.79 -12.10
C MET A 118 -1.52 4.99 -10.64
N MET A 119 -0.66 5.53 -9.76
CA MET A 119 -0.95 5.71 -8.34
C MET A 119 -2.27 6.46 -8.05
N PRO A 120 -2.65 7.54 -8.76
CA PRO A 120 -3.94 8.21 -8.52
C PRO A 120 -5.17 7.30 -8.69
N GLU A 121 -5.05 6.23 -9.47
CA GLU A 121 -6.13 5.26 -9.70
C GLU A 121 -6.10 4.12 -8.66
N MET A 122 -4.92 3.79 -8.12
CA MET A 122 -4.73 2.65 -7.22
C MET A 122 -4.79 3.01 -5.74
N VAL A 123 -4.15 4.10 -5.30
CA VAL A 123 -4.03 4.42 -3.87
C VAL A 123 -5.39 4.74 -3.21
N PRO A 124 -6.34 5.46 -3.85
CA PRO A 124 -7.61 5.75 -3.18
C PRO A 124 -8.45 4.48 -2.87
N PRO A 125 -8.59 3.50 -3.78
CA PRO A 125 -9.18 2.21 -3.46
C PRO A 125 -8.46 1.46 -2.32
N LEU A 126 -7.12 1.46 -2.29
CA LEU A 126 -6.38 0.82 -1.19
C LEU A 126 -6.68 1.47 0.15
N LYS A 127 -6.67 2.81 0.20
CA LYS A 127 -7.06 3.57 1.40
C LYS A 127 -8.47 3.21 1.86
N ALA A 128 -9.42 3.11 0.91
CA ALA A 128 -10.79 2.73 1.24
C ALA A 128 -10.87 1.34 1.86
N VAL A 129 -10.19 0.35 1.29
CA VAL A 129 -10.12 -1.02 1.84
C VAL A 129 -9.58 -1.04 3.27
N VAL A 130 -8.51 -0.29 3.56
CA VAL A 130 -7.94 -0.20 4.91
C VAL A 130 -8.89 0.52 5.87
N LYS A 131 -9.53 1.59 5.41
CA LYS A 131 -10.49 2.36 6.22
C LYS A 131 -11.72 1.52 6.57
N ASP A 132 -12.26 0.76 5.62
CA ASP A 132 -13.48 -0.02 5.80
C ASP A 132 -13.29 -1.20 6.77
N SER A 133 -12.05 -1.64 7.00
CA SER A 133 -11.71 -2.68 7.98
C SER A 133 -11.34 -2.12 9.37
N CYS A 134 -11.24 -0.80 9.52
CA CYS A 134 -10.99 -0.19 10.83
C CYS A 134 -12.14 -0.49 11.80
N VAL A 135 -11.80 -0.55 13.09
CA VAL A 135 -12.80 -0.57 14.14
C VAL A 135 -13.03 0.87 14.56
N ASP A 136 -14.02 1.52 13.96
CA ASP A 136 -14.49 2.80 14.49
C ASP A 136 -15.01 2.57 15.91
N ALA A 137 -14.38 3.20 16.89
CA ALA A 137 -14.83 3.19 18.28
C ALA A 137 -16.25 3.80 18.45
N GLU A 138 -16.74 4.52 17.43
CA GLU A 138 -18.05 5.19 17.43
C GLU A 138 -19.11 4.53 16.52
N SER A 139 -18.80 3.41 15.87
CA SER A 139 -19.77 2.74 15.00
C SER A 139 -20.72 1.83 15.79
N ASP A 140 -21.83 2.39 16.25
CA ASP A 140 -22.99 1.69 16.84
C ASP A 140 -23.82 0.89 15.81
N GLU A 141 -23.35 0.70 14.57
CA GLU A 141 -24.04 -0.10 13.55
C GLU A 141 -23.91 -1.60 13.81
N ILE A 142 -24.79 -2.11 14.68
CA ILE A 142 -25.02 -3.54 14.89
C ILE A 142 -25.61 -4.13 13.59
N GLY A 143 -24.77 -4.76 12.76
CA GLY A 143 -25.23 -5.60 11.65
C GLY A 143 -24.42 -5.54 10.35
N ALA A 144 -23.50 -4.59 10.17
CA ALA A 144 -22.63 -4.55 9.00
C ALA A 144 -21.50 -5.58 9.14
N SER A 145 -21.44 -6.57 8.23
CA SER A 145 -20.30 -7.50 8.15
C SER A 145 -19.08 -6.74 7.66
N LYS A 146 -18.13 -6.45 8.56
CA LYS A 146 -16.86 -5.80 8.19
C LYS A 146 -16.07 -6.69 7.21
N PRO A 147 -15.36 -6.10 6.24
CA PRO A 147 -14.51 -6.88 5.36
C PRO A 147 -13.42 -7.61 6.18
N PRO A 148 -13.02 -8.83 5.77
CA PRO A 148 -11.95 -9.56 6.43
C PRO A 148 -10.67 -8.73 6.49
N LYS A 149 -10.01 -8.69 7.67
CA LYS A 149 -8.75 -7.93 7.90
C LYS A 149 -7.66 -8.26 6.88
N GLU A 150 -7.70 -9.46 6.31
CA GLU A 150 -6.77 -9.92 5.27
C GLU A 150 -6.78 -9.01 4.03
N HIS A 151 -7.92 -8.36 3.72
CA HIS A 151 -8.00 -7.38 2.63
C HIS A 151 -7.17 -6.14 2.93
N ALA A 152 -7.24 -5.63 4.16
CA ALA A 152 -6.45 -4.47 4.59
C ALA A 152 -4.97 -4.79 4.69
N ILE A 153 -4.61 -6.00 5.14
CA ILE A 153 -3.22 -6.45 5.14
C ILE A 153 -2.67 -6.44 3.71
N VAL A 154 -3.37 -7.06 2.76
CA VAL A 154 -2.96 -7.05 1.34
C VAL A 154 -2.88 -5.62 0.80
N ALA A 155 -3.86 -4.76 1.09
CA ALA A 155 -3.88 -3.38 0.63
C ALA A 155 -2.71 -2.55 1.20
N ALA A 156 -2.34 -2.76 2.46
CA ALA A 156 -1.23 -2.07 3.09
C ALA A 156 0.13 -2.49 2.51
N HIS A 157 0.29 -3.79 2.22
CA HIS A 157 1.44 -4.34 1.50
C HIS A 157 1.57 -3.77 0.08
N GLN A 158 0.45 -3.71 -0.65
CA GLN A 158 0.39 -3.09 -1.99
C GLN A 158 0.78 -1.62 -1.92
N PHE A 159 0.19 -0.87 -0.99
CA PHE A 159 0.49 0.54 -0.78
C PHE A 159 1.98 0.78 -0.51
N ARG A 160 2.58 0.00 0.41
CA ARG A 160 4.02 0.07 0.71
C ARG A 160 4.87 -0.13 -0.53
N TRP A 161 4.60 -1.17 -1.32
CA TRP A 161 5.38 -1.44 -2.53
C TRP A 161 5.24 -0.32 -3.57
N LEU A 162 4.03 0.20 -3.78
CA LEU A 162 3.79 1.30 -4.72
C LEU A 162 4.60 2.55 -4.31
N VAL A 163 4.54 2.92 -3.03
CA VAL A 163 5.27 4.08 -2.49
C VAL A 163 6.78 3.90 -2.65
N SER A 164 7.32 2.68 -2.43
CA SER A 164 8.75 2.44 -2.55
C SER A 164 9.30 2.55 -3.97
N GLN A 165 8.44 2.48 -5.01
CA GLN A 165 8.87 2.64 -6.40
C GLN A 165 9.11 4.11 -6.80
N VAL A 166 8.64 5.08 -6.01
CA VAL A 166 8.74 6.50 -6.32
C VAL A 166 9.65 7.18 -5.31
N ASN A 167 10.75 7.78 -5.81
CA ASN A 167 11.76 8.46 -5.01
C ASN A 167 11.69 9.99 -5.16
N TYR A 168 12.52 10.69 -4.38
CA TYR A 168 12.73 12.12 -4.55
C TYR A 168 13.21 12.46 -5.98
N PRO A 169 12.72 13.57 -6.60
CA PRO A 169 11.74 14.53 -6.08
C PRO A 169 10.28 14.18 -6.41
N LYS A 170 10.05 13.13 -7.19
CA LYS A 170 8.73 12.82 -7.78
C LYS A 170 7.67 12.45 -6.72
N LEU A 171 8.08 11.88 -5.57
CA LEU A 171 7.15 11.49 -4.52
C LEU A 171 6.44 12.70 -3.87
N GLY A 172 7.07 13.87 -3.83
CA GLY A 172 6.50 15.09 -3.26
C GLY A 172 5.20 15.54 -3.95
N GLU A 173 5.10 15.31 -5.26
CA GLU A 173 3.91 15.60 -6.07
C GLU A 173 2.70 14.71 -5.71
N LEU A 174 2.96 13.59 -5.03
CA LEU A 174 1.96 12.61 -4.62
C LEU A 174 1.65 12.65 -3.12
N CYS A 175 2.21 13.58 -2.34
CA CYS A 175 1.98 13.70 -0.90
C CYS A 175 0.49 13.71 -0.52
N TRP A 176 -0.34 14.42 -1.31
CA TRP A 176 -1.80 14.49 -1.12
C TRP A 176 -2.51 13.14 -1.23
N LEU A 177 -1.87 12.17 -1.87
CA LEU A 177 -2.37 10.83 -2.05
C LEU A 177 -1.79 9.85 -1.01
N VAL A 178 -0.47 9.87 -0.86
CA VAL A 178 0.25 8.87 -0.05
C VAL A 178 0.21 9.15 1.44
N ILE A 179 0.26 10.41 1.88
CA ILE A 179 0.24 10.74 3.32
C ILE A 179 -1.10 10.36 3.94
N PRO A 180 -2.27 10.72 3.37
CA PRO A 180 -3.54 10.30 3.95
C PRO A 180 -3.75 8.78 3.96
N CYS A 181 -3.20 8.05 2.97
CA CYS A 181 -3.27 6.59 2.96
C CYS A 181 -2.38 5.98 4.07
N ALA A 182 -1.17 6.51 4.22
CA ALA A 182 -0.26 6.07 5.27
C ALA A 182 -0.80 6.35 6.68
N LEU A 183 -1.45 7.52 6.90
CA LEU A 183 -2.12 7.82 8.17
C LEU A 183 -3.25 6.82 8.44
N THR A 184 -4.09 6.53 7.46
CA THR A 184 -5.15 5.51 7.60
C THR A 184 -4.60 4.12 7.95
N THR A 185 -3.43 3.74 7.44
CA THR A 185 -2.79 2.47 7.84
C THR A 185 -2.25 2.50 9.28
N LEU A 186 -1.79 3.66 9.78
CA LEU A 186 -1.33 3.82 11.16
C LEU A 186 -2.48 3.78 12.17
N ASP A 187 -3.67 4.22 11.78
CA ASP A 187 -4.89 4.18 12.61
C ASP A 187 -5.54 2.79 12.66
N HIS A 188 -5.06 1.83 11.86
CA HIS A 188 -5.65 0.51 11.79
C HIS A 188 -5.28 -0.34 13.01
N TRP A 189 -6.20 -1.17 13.51
CA TRP A 189 -6.00 -1.98 14.72
C TRP A 189 -5.05 -3.18 14.54
N SER A 190 -4.87 -3.67 13.31
CA SER A 190 -3.96 -4.79 13.01
C SER A 190 -2.49 -4.33 13.02
N PRO A 191 -1.61 -4.96 13.81
CA PRO A 191 -0.19 -4.65 13.84
C PRO A 191 0.47 -4.77 12.45
N GLU A 192 0.16 -5.82 11.69
CA GLU A 192 0.75 -6.01 10.35
C GLU A 192 0.40 -4.85 9.39
N VAL A 193 -0.84 -4.33 9.46
CA VAL A 193 -1.24 -3.15 8.67
C VAL A 193 -0.49 -1.89 9.11
N LYS A 194 -0.41 -1.65 10.42
CA LYS A 194 0.33 -0.50 10.98
C LYS A 194 1.79 -0.54 10.55
N GLU A 195 2.44 -1.69 10.64
CA GLU A 195 3.85 -1.85 10.28
C GLU A 195 4.10 -1.46 8.81
N GLN A 196 3.27 -1.91 7.87
CA GLN A 196 3.40 -1.51 6.47
C GLN A 196 3.20 0.00 6.30
N GLY A 197 2.28 0.60 7.07
CA GLY A 197 2.10 2.05 7.16
C GLY A 197 3.35 2.79 7.64
N MET A 198 3.98 2.31 8.72
CA MET A 198 5.22 2.88 9.27
C MET A 198 6.36 2.81 8.26
N VAL A 199 6.54 1.67 7.59
CA VAL A 199 7.57 1.50 6.56
C VAL A 199 7.34 2.45 5.38
N SER A 200 6.09 2.61 4.96
CA SER A 200 5.71 3.55 3.90
C SER A 200 6.01 4.99 4.32
N PHE A 201 5.68 5.38 5.55
CA PHE A 201 5.94 6.73 6.08
C PHE A 201 7.44 7.03 6.19
N MET A 202 8.25 6.05 6.59
CA MET A 202 9.70 6.22 6.61
C MET A 202 10.25 6.49 5.21
N HIS A 203 9.74 5.80 4.19
CA HIS A 203 10.12 6.07 2.80
C HIS A 203 9.69 7.47 2.37
N ILE A 204 8.44 7.86 2.68
CA ILE A 204 7.90 9.20 2.39
C ILE A 204 8.79 10.27 3.02
N ALA A 205 9.02 10.20 4.34
CA ALA A 205 9.79 11.20 5.08
C ALA A 205 11.24 11.37 4.57
N ARG A 206 11.82 10.30 4.01
CA ARG A 206 13.17 10.31 3.42
C ARG A 206 13.19 10.81 1.97
N ASN A 207 12.06 10.84 1.27
CA ASN A 207 11.97 11.11 -0.17
C ASN A 207 11.12 12.33 -0.57
N VAL A 208 10.70 13.15 0.39
CA VAL A 208 9.95 14.39 0.14
C VAL A 208 10.61 15.58 0.84
N LYS A 209 10.29 16.80 0.43
CA LYS A 209 10.79 18.01 1.09
C LYS A 209 10.05 18.22 2.41
N VAL A 210 10.76 18.79 3.38
CA VAL A 210 10.16 19.23 4.65
C VAL A 210 8.96 20.16 4.42
N THR A 211 9.05 21.07 3.45
CA THR A 211 7.94 21.98 3.11
C THR A 211 6.68 21.25 2.63
N GLU A 212 6.83 20.07 2.03
CA GLU A 212 5.69 19.25 1.57
C GLU A 212 5.08 18.48 2.75
N LEU A 213 5.91 17.98 3.68
CA LEU A 213 5.46 17.33 4.92
C LEU A 213 4.75 18.29 5.88
N ASN A 214 5.21 19.54 5.96
CA ASN A 214 4.64 20.54 6.86
C ASN A 214 3.16 20.84 6.55
N LEU A 215 2.68 20.53 5.34
CA LEU A 215 1.26 20.63 5.00
C LEU A 215 0.38 19.63 5.78
N TYR A 216 0.99 18.61 6.40
CA TYR A 216 0.34 17.53 7.14
C TYR A 216 0.85 17.44 8.57
N GLU A 217 1.54 18.46 9.07
CA GLU A 217 2.24 18.47 10.35
C GLU A 217 1.34 18.01 11.51
N ASP A 218 0.19 18.66 11.71
CA ASP A 218 -0.70 18.34 12.83
C ASP A 218 -1.20 16.89 12.79
N ALA A 219 -1.59 16.40 11.61
CA ALA A 219 -2.07 15.02 11.44
C ALA A 219 -0.95 13.98 11.66
N ILE A 220 0.28 14.31 11.25
CA ILE A 220 1.44 13.45 11.47
C ILE A 220 1.78 13.37 12.97
N LEU A 221 1.76 14.51 13.66
CA LEU A 221 2.09 14.57 15.09
C LEU A 221 1.03 13.88 15.93
N ASP A 222 -0.25 14.05 15.59
CA ASP A 222 -1.35 13.35 16.23
C ASP A 222 -1.20 11.83 16.08
N ALA A 223 -0.89 11.34 14.87
CA ALA A 223 -0.64 9.92 14.64
C ALA A 223 0.56 9.39 15.45
N CYS A 224 1.64 10.18 15.59
CA CYS A 224 2.79 9.81 16.43
C CYS A 224 2.39 9.65 17.90
N CYS A 225 1.62 10.61 18.45
CA CYS A 225 1.16 10.54 19.84
C CYS A 225 0.30 9.31 20.10
N HIS A 226 -0.67 9.02 19.22
CA HIS A 226 -1.53 7.85 19.36
C HIS A 226 -0.75 6.53 19.27
N ASN A 227 0.20 6.41 18.34
CA ASN A 227 0.94 5.16 18.15
C ASN A 227 1.96 4.88 19.25
N ILE A 228 2.65 5.89 19.78
CA ILE A 228 3.60 5.73 20.91
C ILE A 228 2.88 5.20 22.15
N ALA A 229 1.63 5.61 22.36
CA ALA A 229 0.86 5.23 23.55
C ALA A 229 0.25 3.82 23.47
N ALA A 230 0.16 3.20 22.29
CA ALA A 230 -0.82 2.15 22.04
C ALA A 230 -0.29 0.74 21.74
N ASP A 231 1.01 0.50 21.52
CA ASP A 231 1.46 -0.78 20.95
C ASP A 231 2.85 -1.27 21.40
N ASP A 232 2.88 -2.37 22.15
CA ASP A 232 4.12 -3.03 22.63
C ASP A 232 4.79 -3.89 21.53
N GLU A 233 4.02 -4.41 20.56
CA GLU A 233 4.54 -5.37 19.56
C GLU A 233 5.40 -4.70 18.49
N LEU A 234 5.12 -3.43 18.18
CA LEU A 234 5.81 -2.65 17.14
C LEU A 234 6.70 -1.54 17.70
N TRP A 235 7.02 -1.58 19.00
CA TRP A 235 7.74 -0.51 19.70
C TRP A 235 8.97 0.00 18.93
N TYR A 236 9.78 -0.91 18.40
CA TYR A 236 11.00 -0.57 17.66
C TYR A 236 10.71 0.27 16.39
N ARG A 237 9.64 -0.05 15.66
CA ARG A 237 9.20 0.72 14.48
C ARG A 237 8.50 2.01 14.85
N VAL A 238 7.66 1.98 15.89
CA VAL A 238 6.95 3.16 16.41
C VAL A 238 7.94 4.26 16.80
N VAL A 239 9.01 3.89 17.52
CA VAL A 239 10.06 4.84 17.90
C VAL A 239 10.81 5.36 16.66
N GLU A 240 11.23 4.47 15.75
CA GLU A 240 11.97 4.85 14.54
C GLU A 240 11.17 5.86 13.69
N VAL A 241 9.91 5.54 13.38
CA VAL A 241 9.07 6.37 12.54
C VAL A 241 8.72 7.69 13.23
N SER A 242 8.43 7.67 14.53
CA SER A 242 8.06 8.89 15.26
C SER A 242 9.24 9.85 15.38
N VAL A 243 10.43 9.35 15.71
CA VAL A 243 11.63 10.19 15.77
C VAL A 243 11.93 10.81 14.41
N LEU A 244 11.81 10.03 13.33
CA LEU A 244 12.01 10.54 11.97
C LEU A 244 11.01 11.64 11.62
N LEU A 245 9.71 11.40 11.85
CA LEU A 245 8.64 12.34 11.52
C LEU A 245 8.72 13.62 12.36
N LEU A 246 8.98 13.51 13.66
CA LEU A 246 9.23 14.65 14.54
C LEU A 246 10.45 15.45 14.07
N THR A 247 11.53 14.78 13.69
CA THR A 247 12.74 15.48 13.22
C THR A 247 12.50 16.19 11.88
N CYS A 248 11.70 15.60 11.00
CA CYS A 248 11.34 16.22 9.72
C CYS A 248 10.41 17.43 9.91
N THR A 249 9.39 17.33 10.76
CA THR A 249 8.37 18.37 10.96
C THR A 249 8.82 19.47 11.93
N GLN A 250 9.46 19.11 13.06
CA GLN A 250 9.82 20.03 14.15
C GLN A 250 11.27 20.54 14.10
N ARG A 251 12.01 20.33 12.99
CA ARG A 251 13.47 20.54 12.85
C ARG A 251 14.01 21.90 13.33
N SER A 252 13.16 22.90 13.50
CA SER A 252 13.55 24.26 13.89
C SER A 252 12.73 24.85 15.05
N ASN A 253 11.89 24.05 15.73
CA ASN A 253 11.06 24.54 16.82
C ASN A 253 11.19 23.69 18.10
N PRO A 254 12.29 23.81 18.86
CA PRO A 254 12.48 23.09 20.13
C PRO A 254 11.51 23.51 21.24
N ARG A 255 10.65 24.52 20.99
CA ARG A 255 9.60 24.99 21.92
C ARG A 255 8.20 24.60 21.48
N SER A 256 8.09 23.71 20.49
CA SER A 256 6.80 23.22 20.03
C SER A 256 6.01 22.62 21.20
N PRO A 257 4.74 23.02 21.42
CA PRO A 257 3.88 22.42 22.45
C PRO A 257 3.77 20.90 22.34
N TRP A 258 3.99 20.36 21.14
CA TRP A 258 4.02 18.92 20.88
C TRP A 258 5.09 18.17 21.68
N TYR A 259 6.22 18.79 22.02
CA TYR A 259 7.20 18.16 22.91
C TYR A 259 6.65 17.89 24.32
N ILE A 260 5.66 18.67 24.77
CA ILE A 260 5.00 18.45 26.07
C ILE A 260 4.02 17.29 25.97
N LEU A 261 3.21 17.24 24.90
CA LEU A 261 2.22 16.18 24.66
C LEU A 261 2.84 14.79 24.48
N LEU A 262 4.06 14.72 23.93
CA LEU A 262 4.76 13.46 23.70
C LEU A 262 5.39 12.88 24.99
N LEU A 263 5.58 13.70 26.03
CA LEU A 263 6.19 13.33 27.31
C LEU A 263 5.18 13.12 28.44
N SER A 264 3.90 13.44 28.20
CA SER A 264 2.78 13.35 29.15
C SER A 264 1.95 12.11 28.89
#